data_AF-I3QJK6-F1
#
_entry.id   AF-I3QJK6-F1
#
_cell.length_a   1.000
_cell.length_b   1.000
_cell.length_c   1.000
_cell.angle_alpha   90.00
_cell.angle_beta   90.00
_cell.angle_gamma   90.00
#
_symmetry.space_group_name_H-M   'P 1'
#
loop_
_entity.id
_entity.type
_entity.pdbx_description
1 polymer ?
#
loop_
_entity_poly.entity_id
_entity_poly.type
_entity_poly.pdbx_seq_one_letter_code
_entity_poly.pdbx_strand_id
1 'polypeptide(L)'
;KVIHPKTNSLLKPLAAKAATIEGTNPSLAIVDEYHLHPDNGVYSALELGMGARPEGLLFAITTSGSNVVSACKQHYDYCCQILDGEEMNESMFVLIYELDDESEVDDPAMWIKANPNIDVSVDREKLASTIQKARGIPSQWVEMLTKRFNIWCQGATPWMGNGAWTECAGTFAEADLYGQECYAGLDLSSTSDISSVCYAFPVGKKIMLVSRHYLPEF
;
A
#
# COMPACT_ATOMS: atom_id res chain seq x y z
N LYS A 1 -12.02 3.99 30.48
CA LYS A 1 -11.30 5.23 30.84
C LYS A 1 -10.40 4.93 32.03
N VAL A 2 -9.21 5.50 32.07
CA VAL A 2 -8.26 5.42 33.20
C VAL A 2 -8.13 6.82 33.78
N ILE A 3 -8.17 6.94 35.10
CA ILE A 3 -8.06 8.21 35.81
C ILE A 3 -6.85 8.10 36.73
N HIS A 4 -5.96 9.10 36.70
CA HIS A 4 -4.86 9.22 37.65
C HIS A 4 -5.28 10.17 38.79
N PRO A 5 -5.61 9.66 40.00
CA PRO A 5 -6.29 10.48 41.02
C PRO A 5 -5.47 11.67 41.52
N LYS A 6 -4.13 11.55 41.55
CA LYS A 6 -3.26 12.61 42.08
C LYS A 6 -3.21 13.85 41.19
N THR A 7 -3.28 13.66 39.87
CA THR A 7 -3.23 14.77 38.89
C THR A 7 -4.59 15.04 38.25
N ASN A 8 -5.59 14.23 38.57
CA ASN A 8 -6.90 14.22 37.93
C ASN A 8 -6.83 14.06 36.40
N SER A 9 -5.74 13.48 35.88
CA SER A 9 -5.57 13.22 34.45
C SER A 9 -6.47 12.07 34.00
N LEU A 10 -6.99 12.18 32.78
CA LEU A 10 -7.93 11.22 32.19
C LEU A 10 -7.37 10.67 30.87
N LEU A 11 -7.35 9.36 30.73
CA LEU A 11 -7.13 8.66 29.46
C LEU A 11 -8.41 7.91 29.08
N LYS A 12 -8.88 8.08 27.84
CA LYS A 12 -10.13 7.48 27.37
C LYS A 12 -9.95 6.97 25.93
N PRO A 13 -10.35 5.73 25.62
CA PRO A 13 -10.46 5.29 24.24
C PRO A 13 -11.62 6.04 23.56
N LEU A 14 -11.38 6.54 22.36
CA LEU A 14 -12.40 7.16 21.52
C LEU A 14 -12.77 6.20 20.40
N ALA A 15 -14.03 6.22 20.00
CA ALA A 15 -14.44 5.52 18.80
C ALA A 15 -13.92 6.29 17.57
N ALA A 16 -13.58 5.59 16.49
CA ALA A 16 -13.18 6.20 15.22
C ALA A 16 -14.39 6.84 14.49
N LYS A 17 -15.05 7.81 15.13
CA LYS A 17 -16.17 8.60 14.60
C LYS A 17 -15.95 10.05 14.97
N ALA A 18 -15.65 10.90 13.99
CA ALA A 18 -15.34 12.32 14.16
C ALA A 18 -16.39 13.06 15.03
N ALA A 19 -17.69 12.81 14.79
CA ALA A 19 -18.78 13.40 15.55
C ALA A 19 -18.77 13.11 17.06
N THR A 20 -18.05 12.07 17.51
CA THR A 20 -17.90 11.74 18.94
C THR A 20 -16.67 12.39 19.60
N ILE A 21 -15.87 13.08 18.80
CA ILE A 21 -14.56 13.66 19.15
C ILE A 21 -14.64 15.19 19.16
N GLU A 22 -15.50 15.78 18.34
CA GLU A 22 -15.78 17.21 18.37
C GLU A 22 -16.14 17.70 19.78
N GLY A 23 -15.49 18.78 20.22
CA GLY A 23 -15.65 19.34 21.57
C GLY A 23 -14.80 18.69 22.66
N THR A 24 -14.00 17.66 22.32
CA THR A 24 -12.93 17.21 23.22
C THR A 24 -11.75 18.18 23.17
N ASN A 25 -11.06 18.35 24.31
CA ASN A 25 -9.90 19.24 24.44
C ASN A 25 -8.70 18.45 25.03
N PRO A 26 -8.18 17.44 24.31
CA PRO A 26 -7.13 16.56 24.80
C PRO A 26 -5.77 17.27 24.84
N SER A 27 -4.93 16.93 25.81
CA SER A 27 -3.51 17.33 25.78
C SER A 27 -2.64 16.37 24.98
N LEU A 28 -3.09 15.12 24.85
CA LEU A 28 -2.45 14.08 24.06
C LEU A 28 -3.54 13.34 23.29
N ALA A 29 -3.37 13.23 21.98
CA ALA A 29 -4.20 12.45 21.09
C ALA A 29 -3.33 11.43 20.34
N ILE A 30 -3.83 10.20 20.21
CA ILE A 30 -3.15 9.13 19.49
C ILE A 30 -4.15 8.53 18.51
N VAL A 31 -3.86 8.70 17.22
CA VAL A 31 -4.57 8.08 16.11
C VAL A 31 -3.80 6.82 15.76
N ASP A 32 -4.35 5.68 16.18
CA ASP A 32 -3.77 4.37 15.89
C ASP A 32 -4.36 3.78 14.59
N GLU A 33 -3.53 3.00 13.90
CA GLU A 33 -3.79 2.37 12.60
C GLU A 33 -4.44 3.32 11.59
N TYR A 34 -3.84 4.50 11.39
CA TYR A 34 -4.44 5.57 10.58
C TYR A 34 -4.80 5.13 9.15
N HIS A 35 -4.06 4.20 8.54
CA HIS A 35 -4.38 3.63 7.22
C HIS A 35 -5.74 2.91 7.13
N LEU A 36 -6.33 2.50 8.26
CA LEU A 36 -7.66 1.89 8.33
C LEU A 36 -8.79 2.91 8.48
N HIS A 37 -8.46 4.18 8.71
CA HIS A 37 -9.48 5.21 8.82
C HIS A 37 -10.05 5.52 7.43
N PRO A 38 -11.38 5.66 7.29
CA PRO A 38 -12.01 5.88 6.00
C PRO A 38 -11.65 7.25 5.40
N ASP A 39 -11.38 8.24 6.25
CA ASP A 39 -11.10 9.62 5.90
C ASP A 39 -10.25 10.31 6.99
N ASN A 40 -9.94 11.60 6.76
CA ASN A 40 -9.13 12.42 7.68
C ASN A 40 -9.93 12.93 8.90
N GLY A 41 -11.23 12.66 9.00
CA GLY A 41 -12.13 13.34 9.93
C GLY A 41 -11.76 13.15 11.40
N VAL A 42 -11.29 11.97 11.79
CA VAL A 42 -10.84 11.70 13.17
C VAL A 42 -9.58 12.50 13.51
N TYR A 43 -8.59 12.49 12.61
CA TYR A 43 -7.33 13.21 12.80
C TYR A 43 -7.59 14.72 12.91
N SER A 44 -8.30 15.31 11.93
CA SER A 44 -8.63 16.74 11.93
C SER A 44 -9.46 17.16 13.13
N ALA A 45 -10.42 16.35 13.57
CA ALA A 45 -11.23 16.67 14.75
C ALA A 45 -10.38 16.70 16.04
N LEU A 46 -9.39 15.81 16.17
CA LEU A 46 -8.46 15.81 17.31
C LEU A 46 -7.54 17.02 17.26
N GLU A 47 -6.94 17.29 16.10
CA GLU A 47 -6.06 18.45 15.88
C GLU A 47 -6.78 19.77 16.21
N LEU A 48 -7.99 19.97 15.69
CA LEU A 48 -8.80 21.16 15.97
C LEU A 48 -9.21 21.24 17.45
N GLY A 49 -9.60 20.11 18.06
CA GLY A 49 -9.97 20.05 19.48
C GLY A 49 -8.82 20.45 20.42
N MET A 50 -7.58 20.30 19.95
CA MET A 50 -6.37 20.66 20.68
C MET A 50 -5.99 22.14 20.56
N GLY A 51 -6.68 22.95 19.73
CA GLY A 51 -6.29 24.35 19.47
C GLY A 51 -6.24 25.26 20.71
N ALA A 52 -6.92 24.89 21.80
CA ALA A 52 -6.84 25.60 23.08
C ALA A 52 -5.72 25.10 24.03
N ARG A 53 -4.94 24.09 23.63
CA ARG A 53 -3.81 23.54 24.40
C ARG A 53 -2.48 24.08 23.89
N PRO A 54 -1.73 24.84 24.69
CA PRO A 54 -0.42 25.37 24.29
C PRO A 54 0.61 24.30 23.90
N GLU A 55 0.52 23.11 24.49
CA GLU A 55 1.48 22.00 24.30
C GLU A 55 0.73 20.69 23.96
N GLY A 56 -0.27 20.78 23.09
CA GLY A 56 -0.97 19.60 22.62
C GLY A 56 -0.06 18.72 21.76
N LEU A 57 -0.05 17.40 22.01
CA LEU A 57 0.65 16.42 21.19
C LEU A 57 -0.31 15.48 20.47
N LEU A 58 -0.20 15.38 19.15
CA LEU A 58 -0.97 14.47 18.30
C LEU A 58 -0.01 13.46 17.66
N PHE A 59 -0.20 12.19 17.96
CA PHE A 59 0.51 11.09 17.30
C PHE A 59 -0.39 10.43 16.28
N ALA A 60 0.09 10.27 15.06
CA ALA A 60 -0.45 9.28 14.12
C ALA A 60 0.55 8.14 14.04
N ILE A 61 0.10 6.94 14.39
CA ILE A 61 0.87 5.70 14.27
C ILE A 61 0.14 4.78 13.30
N THR A 62 0.87 4.22 12.36
CA THR A 62 0.27 3.40 11.30
C THR A 62 1.31 2.50 10.66
N THR A 63 0.82 1.50 9.93
CA THR A 63 1.56 0.78 8.88
C THR A 63 1.10 1.24 7.51
N SER A 64 1.82 0.85 6.46
CA SER A 64 1.35 1.05 5.09
C SER A 64 0.06 0.27 4.83
N GLY A 65 -0.78 0.82 3.95
CA GLY A 65 -2.08 0.27 3.59
C GLY A 65 -2.15 -0.13 2.12
N SER A 66 -3.27 -0.75 1.75
CA SER A 66 -3.55 -1.14 0.36
C SER A 66 -4.27 -0.08 -0.47
N ASN A 67 -4.78 0.96 0.19
CA ASN A 67 -5.46 2.09 -0.43
C ASN A 67 -4.50 3.28 -0.62
N VAL A 68 -3.93 3.38 -1.81
CA VAL A 68 -2.95 4.42 -2.18
C VAL A 68 -3.57 5.79 -2.48
N VAL A 69 -4.90 5.94 -2.37
CA VAL A 69 -5.60 7.23 -2.49
C VAL A 69 -6.28 7.64 -1.19
N SER A 70 -5.89 7.04 -0.06
CA SER A 70 -6.44 7.30 1.27
C SER A 70 -5.90 8.59 1.89
N ALA A 71 -6.62 9.12 2.89
CA ALA A 71 -6.15 10.24 3.70
C ALA A 71 -4.80 9.95 4.38
N CYS A 72 -4.62 8.73 4.87
CA CYS A 72 -3.34 8.29 5.43
C CYS A 72 -2.21 8.31 4.40
N LYS A 73 -2.46 7.89 3.16
CA LYS A 73 -1.45 7.95 2.10
C LYS A 73 -1.08 9.40 1.76
N GLN A 74 -2.06 10.29 1.62
CA GLN A 74 -1.80 11.72 1.41
C GLN A 74 -0.99 12.34 2.55
N HIS A 75 -1.29 11.99 3.80
CA HIS A 75 -0.52 12.44 4.96
C HIS A 75 0.91 11.88 4.96
N TYR A 76 1.08 10.60 4.61
CA TYR A 76 2.39 9.99 4.42
C TYR A 76 3.19 10.70 3.31
N ASP A 77 2.58 11.04 2.17
CA ASP A 77 3.26 11.72 1.06
C ASP A 77 3.77 13.11 1.50
N TYR A 78 2.96 13.85 2.26
CA TYR A 78 3.37 15.12 2.87
C TYR A 78 4.53 14.95 3.87
N CYS A 79 4.50 13.90 4.68
CA CYS A 79 5.60 13.54 5.57
C CYS A 79 6.90 13.26 4.81
N CYS A 80 6.84 12.57 3.66
CA CYS A 80 7.99 12.36 2.80
C CYS A 80 8.54 13.68 2.23
N GLN A 81 7.67 14.57 1.74
CA GLN A 81 8.08 15.90 1.27
C GLN A 81 8.81 16.73 2.34
N ILE A 82 8.39 16.61 3.61
CA ILE A 82 9.11 17.24 4.75
C ILE A 82 10.50 16.62 4.93
N LEU A 83 10.59 15.28 4.90
CA LEU A 83 11.87 14.57 5.06
C LEU A 83 12.85 14.86 3.91
N ASP A 84 12.33 15.00 2.69
CA ASP A 84 13.11 15.35 1.49
C ASP A 84 13.50 16.85 1.45
N GLY A 85 12.93 17.67 2.35
CA GLY A 85 13.16 19.11 2.42
C GLY A 85 12.46 19.92 1.33
N GLU A 86 11.49 19.32 0.63
CA GLU A 86 10.63 20.00 -0.34
C GLU A 86 9.60 20.89 0.37
N GLU A 87 9.16 20.48 1.56
CA GLU A 87 8.22 21.19 2.43
C GLU A 87 8.83 21.45 3.81
N MET A 88 8.41 22.54 4.47
CA MET A 88 8.90 22.88 5.81
C MET A 88 7.76 22.97 6.82
N ASN A 89 7.79 22.11 7.84
CA ASN A 89 6.85 22.15 8.95
C ASN A 89 7.54 21.82 10.27
N GLU A 90 7.96 22.85 10.99
CA GLU A 90 8.68 22.72 12.27
C GLU A 90 7.81 22.15 13.41
N SER A 91 6.48 22.13 13.24
CA SER A 91 5.57 21.57 14.25
C SER A 91 5.43 20.05 14.15
N MET A 92 5.94 19.44 13.08
CA MET A 92 5.78 18.03 12.80
C MET A 92 7.10 17.28 12.93
N PHE A 93 7.08 16.21 13.74
CA PHE A 93 8.15 15.23 13.79
C PHE A 93 7.75 14.01 12.97
N VAL A 94 8.58 13.64 12.01
CA VAL A 94 8.34 12.52 11.10
C VAL A 94 9.40 11.44 11.32
N LEU A 95 8.95 10.19 11.43
CA LEU A 95 9.80 9.02 11.51
C LEU A 95 9.13 7.87 10.76
N ILE A 96 9.77 7.41 9.68
CA ILE A 96 9.25 6.35 8.81
C ILE A 96 10.26 5.22 8.78
N TYR A 97 9.78 3.99 8.98
CA TYR A 97 10.56 2.77 8.89
C TYR A 97 10.04 1.94 7.72
N GLU A 98 10.73 1.99 6.57
CA GLU A 98 10.31 1.29 5.36
C GLU A 98 11.50 0.87 4.50
N LEU A 99 11.24 0.02 3.51
CA LEU A 99 12.16 -0.21 2.41
C LEU A 99 11.89 0.80 1.30
N ASP A 100 12.93 1.17 0.55
CA ASP A 100 12.81 2.12 -0.57
C ASP A 100 12.22 1.43 -1.80
N ASP A 101 12.51 0.14 -1.96
CA ASP A 101 12.09 -0.66 -3.11
C ASP A 101 11.85 -2.13 -2.73
N GLU A 102 10.97 -2.81 -3.48
CA GLU A 102 10.68 -4.24 -3.29
C GLU A 102 11.94 -5.12 -3.41
N SER A 103 12.89 -4.75 -4.27
CA SER A 103 14.14 -5.50 -4.46
C SER A 103 15.02 -5.53 -3.22
N GLU A 104 14.88 -4.58 -2.29
CA GLU A 104 15.64 -4.59 -1.02
C GLU A 104 15.23 -5.75 -0.11
N VAL A 105 14.07 -6.37 -0.32
CA VAL A 105 13.64 -7.56 0.44
C VAL A 105 14.61 -8.72 0.26
N ASP A 106 15.31 -8.78 -0.87
CA ASP A 106 16.32 -9.81 -1.16
C ASP A 106 17.65 -9.62 -0.43
N ASP A 107 17.88 -8.46 0.20
CA ASP A 107 19.04 -8.19 1.05
C ASP A 107 18.64 -8.17 2.54
N PRO A 108 18.97 -9.24 3.31
CA PRO A 108 18.72 -9.28 4.75
C PRO A 108 19.37 -8.16 5.56
N ALA A 109 20.37 -7.46 5.03
CA ALA A 109 20.95 -6.28 5.67
C ALA A 109 19.98 -5.09 5.65
N MET A 110 19.11 -4.98 4.64
CA MET A 110 18.17 -3.86 4.50
C MET A 110 16.92 -4.00 5.37
N TRP A 111 16.60 -5.21 5.84
CA TRP A 111 15.39 -5.46 6.64
C TRP A 111 15.29 -4.59 7.90
N ILE A 112 16.41 -4.13 8.44
CA ILE A 112 16.46 -3.22 9.60
C ILE A 112 15.74 -1.89 9.34
N LYS A 113 15.70 -1.39 8.09
CA LYS A 113 15.07 -0.12 7.74
C LYS A 113 13.57 -0.13 8.07
N ALA A 114 12.88 -1.22 7.73
CA ALA A 114 11.46 -1.41 8.04
C ALA A 114 11.20 -2.14 9.38
N ASN A 115 12.19 -2.89 9.88
CA ASN A 115 12.09 -3.67 11.11
C ASN A 115 13.20 -3.25 12.08
N PRO A 116 13.13 -2.05 12.68
CA PRO A 116 14.20 -1.51 13.53
C PRO A 116 14.49 -2.35 14.79
N ASN A 117 13.59 -3.28 15.15
CA ASN A 117 13.73 -4.17 16.31
C ASN A 117 14.08 -5.62 15.92
N ILE A 118 14.67 -5.82 14.73
CA ILE A 118 15.23 -7.11 14.31
C ILE A 118 16.29 -7.59 15.30
N ASP A 119 16.34 -8.90 15.52
CA ASP A 119 17.21 -9.59 16.48
C ASP A 119 16.96 -9.23 17.96
N VAL A 120 15.97 -8.38 18.27
CA VAL A 120 15.52 -8.05 19.63
C VAL A 120 14.12 -8.61 19.91
N SER A 121 13.12 -8.18 19.12
CA SER A 121 11.75 -8.71 19.19
C SER A 121 11.27 -9.31 17.87
N VAL A 122 11.94 -9.01 16.77
CA VAL A 122 11.69 -9.61 15.46
C VAL A 122 12.81 -10.61 15.16
N ASP A 123 12.44 -11.88 15.12
CA ASP A 123 13.35 -12.99 14.85
C ASP A 123 13.69 -13.05 13.35
N ARG A 124 14.96 -12.87 13.01
CA ARG A 124 15.45 -12.79 11.62
C ARG A 124 15.22 -14.09 10.84
N GLU A 125 15.41 -15.25 11.46
CA GLU A 125 15.21 -16.55 10.80
C GLU A 125 13.72 -16.80 10.49
N LYS A 126 12.83 -16.44 11.43
CA LYS A 126 11.39 -16.51 11.20
C LYS A 126 10.94 -15.53 10.12
N LEU A 127 11.49 -14.32 10.09
CA LEU A 127 11.21 -13.35 9.04
C LEU A 127 11.62 -13.89 7.66
N ALA A 128 12.83 -14.43 7.54
CA ALA A 128 13.32 -15.09 6.33
C ALA A 128 12.41 -16.24 5.87
N SER A 129 11.99 -17.10 6.81
CA SER A 129 11.06 -18.20 6.51
C SER A 129 9.70 -17.69 6.00
N THR A 130 9.24 -16.55 6.52
CA THR A 130 7.95 -15.94 6.13
C THR A 130 8.05 -15.34 4.74
N ILE A 131 9.15 -14.64 4.43
CA ILE A 131 9.46 -14.11 3.08
C ILE A 131 9.41 -15.25 2.05
N GLN A 132 10.12 -16.35 2.33
CA GLN A 132 10.21 -17.48 1.41
C GLN A 132 8.83 -18.12 1.12
N LYS A 133 7.97 -18.21 2.15
CA LYS A 133 6.59 -18.72 1.99
C LYS A 133 5.74 -17.76 1.17
N ALA A 134 5.83 -16.46 1.46
CA ALA A 134 5.04 -15.42 0.82
C ALA A 134 5.34 -15.31 -0.69
N ARG A 135 6.60 -15.51 -1.11
CA ARG A 135 6.99 -15.48 -2.54
C ARG A 135 6.20 -16.44 -3.44
N GLY A 136 5.74 -17.57 -2.89
CA GLY A 136 4.96 -18.54 -3.64
C GLY A 136 3.48 -18.19 -3.80
N ILE A 137 2.99 -17.15 -3.12
CA ILE A 137 1.56 -16.83 -3.00
C ILE A 137 1.39 -15.30 -3.18
N PRO A 138 0.93 -14.82 -4.35
CA PRO A 138 0.87 -13.38 -4.66
C PRO A 138 0.16 -12.53 -3.61
N SER A 139 -0.95 -13.01 -3.03
CA SER A 139 -1.66 -12.29 -1.98
C SER A 139 -0.84 -12.16 -0.69
N GLN A 140 -0.12 -13.20 -0.29
CA GLN A 140 0.77 -13.16 0.86
C GLN A 140 2.02 -12.32 0.58
N TRP A 141 2.48 -12.27 -0.67
CA TRP A 141 3.57 -11.39 -1.05
C TRP A 141 3.19 -9.92 -0.89
N VAL A 142 2.04 -9.51 -1.42
CA VAL A 142 1.51 -8.16 -1.24
C VAL A 142 1.33 -7.82 0.25
N GLU A 143 0.80 -8.76 1.03
CA GLU A 143 0.67 -8.60 2.48
C GLU A 143 2.04 -8.48 3.17
N MET A 144 3.04 -9.25 2.75
CA MET A 144 4.41 -9.18 3.26
C MET A 144 5.03 -7.81 2.99
N LEU A 145 4.96 -7.32 1.75
CA LEU A 145 5.48 -6.01 1.37
C LEU A 145 4.80 -4.90 2.18
N THR A 146 3.47 -4.94 2.26
CA THR A 146 2.68 -3.90 2.93
C THR A 146 2.87 -3.92 4.45
N LYS A 147 2.83 -5.10 5.09
CA LYS A 147 2.74 -5.23 6.56
C LYS A 147 4.07 -5.48 7.25
N ARG A 148 5.10 -5.95 6.54
CA ARG A 148 6.42 -6.20 7.13
C ARG A 148 7.50 -5.27 6.62
N PHE A 149 7.30 -4.65 5.46
CA PHE A 149 8.28 -3.76 4.85
C PHE A 149 7.77 -2.34 4.60
N ASN A 150 6.50 -2.07 4.95
CA ASN A 150 5.83 -0.77 4.78
C ASN A 150 5.82 -0.25 3.34
N ILE A 151 5.83 -1.13 2.34
CA ILE A 151 5.68 -0.73 0.94
C ILE A 151 4.19 -0.57 0.61
N TRP A 152 3.78 0.62 0.17
CA TRP A 152 2.41 0.88 -0.27
C TRP A 152 2.08 0.10 -1.55
N CYS A 153 1.32 -0.99 -1.41
CA CYS A 153 0.89 -1.81 -2.53
C CYS A 153 -0.58 -1.51 -2.87
N GLN A 154 -0.93 -1.33 -4.14
CA GLN A 154 -2.36 -1.25 -4.49
C GLN A 154 -3.05 -2.58 -4.18
N GLY A 155 -4.25 -2.51 -3.57
CA GLY A 155 -5.04 -3.69 -3.17
C GLY A 155 -5.47 -4.63 -4.30
N ALA A 156 -5.19 -4.30 -5.57
CA ALA A 156 -5.29 -5.26 -6.65
C ALA A 156 -4.13 -6.26 -6.52
N THR A 157 -4.39 -7.40 -5.87
CA THR A 157 -3.47 -8.54 -5.97
C THR A 157 -3.28 -8.83 -7.46
N PRO A 158 -2.05 -8.71 -8.00
CA PRO A 158 -1.81 -9.08 -9.38
C PRO A 158 -2.26 -10.53 -9.58
N TRP A 159 -3.15 -10.78 -10.55
CA TRP A 159 -3.60 -12.15 -10.85
C TRP A 159 -2.41 -13.05 -11.26
N MET A 160 -1.39 -12.45 -11.88
CA MET A 160 -0.13 -13.10 -12.22
C MET A 160 0.99 -12.56 -11.34
N GLY A 161 1.88 -13.45 -10.88
CA GLY A 161 3.10 -13.05 -10.17
C GLY A 161 4.03 -12.23 -11.06
N ASN A 162 4.90 -11.44 -10.43
CA ASN A 162 5.90 -10.65 -11.16
C ASN A 162 6.78 -11.57 -12.03
N GLY A 163 7.04 -11.18 -13.28
CA GLY A 163 7.82 -11.97 -14.24
C GLY A 163 7.08 -13.11 -14.96
N ALA A 164 5.95 -13.60 -14.45
CA ALA A 164 5.21 -14.71 -15.08
C ALA A 164 4.77 -14.39 -16.53
N TRP A 165 4.40 -13.13 -16.79
CA TRP A 165 4.11 -12.65 -18.15
C TRP A 165 5.36 -12.63 -19.04
N THR A 166 6.48 -12.14 -18.51
CA THR A 166 7.76 -12.08 -19.23
C THR A 166 8.27 -13.48 -19.58
N GLU A 167 8.11 -14.46 -18.69
CA GLU A 167 8.43 -15.87 -18.96
C GLU A 167 7.57 -16.49 -20.07
N CYS A 168 6.37 -15.95 -20.30
CA CYS A 168 5.52 -16.35 -21.42
C CYS A 168 5.95 -15.75 -22.75
N ALA A 169 6.94 -14.84 -22.78
CA ALA A 169 7.46 -14.27 -24.02
C ALA A 169 8.10 -15.38 -24.88
N GLY A 170 7.39 -15.80 -25.92
CA GLY A 170 7.87 -16.72 -26.94
C GLY A 170 8.04 -16.02 -28.28
N THR A 171 8.96 -16.50 -29.10
CA THR A 171 9.13 -16.05 -30.48
C THR A 171 8.40 -17.02 -31.42
N PHE A 172 7.43 -16.53 -32.17
CA PHE A 172 6.81 -17.22 -33.30
C PHE A 172 6.51 -16.20 -34.40
N ALA A 173 6.44 -16.64 -35.67
CA ALA A 173 5.95 -15.77 -36.74
C ALA A 173 4.43 -15.93 -36.87
N GLU A 174 3.69 -14.84 -37.08
CA GLU A 174 2.24 -14.91 -37.28
C GLU A 174 1.87 -15.82 -38.47
N ALA A 175 2.74 -15.91 -39.48
CA ALA A 175 2.57 -16.80 -40.62
C ALA A 175 2.53 -18.29 -40.23
N ASP A 176 3.17 -18.69 -39.14
CA ASP A 176 3.18 -20.07 -38.64
C ASP A 176 1.81 -20.50 -38.10
N LEU A 177 0.92 -19.54 -37.82
CA LEU A 177 -0.40 -19.76 -37.24
C LEU A 177 -1.51 -19.84 -38.30
N TYR A 178 -1.20 -19.60 -39.59
CA TYR A 178 -2.19 -19.66 -40.64
C TYR A 178 -2.74 -21.09 -40.82
N GLY A 179 -4.07 -21.19 -40.88
CA GLY A 179 -4.78 -22.47 -40.99
C GLY A 179 -4.89 -23.27 -39.70
N GLN A 180 -4.36 -22.76 -38.58
CA GLN A 180 -4.54 -23.37 -37.26
C GLN A 180 -5.92 -23.05 -36.67
N GLU A 181 -6.35 -23.87 -35.72
CA GLU A 181 -7.55 -23.59 -34.93
C GLU A 181 -7.34 -22.31 -34.09
N CYS A 182 -8.30 -21.40 -34.16
CA CYS A 182 -8.18 -20.07 -33.55
C CYS A 182 -9.49 -19.67 -32.84
N TYR A 183 -9.34 -19.12 -31.65
CA TYR A 183 -10.42 -18.52 -30.86
C TYR A 183 -10.17 -17.01 -30.76
N ALA A 184 -11.14 -16.20 -31.19
CA ALA A 184 -11.03 -14.75 -31.13
C ALA A 184 -11.85 -14.18 -29.98
N GLY A 185 -11.21 -13.40 -29.12
CA GLY A 185 -11.87 -12.54 -28.12
C GLY A 185 -11.85 -11.10 -28.60
N LEU A 186 -13.00 -10.42 -28.50
CA LEU A 186 -13.14 -9.03 -28.89
C LEU A 186 -13.66 -8.22 -27.70
N ASP A 187 -12.96 -7.14 -27.38
CA ASP A 187 -13.34 -6.17 -26.37
C ASP A 187 -13.55 -4.81 -27.06
N LEU A 188 -14.78 -4.31 -27.01
CA LEU A 188 -15.20 -3.14 -27.77
C LEU A 188 -15.47 -1.97 -26.83
N SER A 189 -14.87 -0.83 -27.15
CA SER A 189 -15.11 0.43 -26.46
C SER A 189 -16.28 1.21 -27.09
N SER A 190 -17.00 1.97 -26.26
CA SER A 190 -18.16 2.76 -26.70
C SER A 190 -17.88 4.26 -26.86
N THR A 191 -16.84 4.78 -26.21
CA THR A 191 -16.53 6.21 -26.15
C THR A 191 -15.05 6.48 -26.44
N SER A 192 -14.21 6.57 -25.41
CA SER A 192 -12.79 6.96 -25.52
C SER A 192 -11.79 5.85 -25.16
N ASP A 193 -12.27 4.68 -24.74
CA ASP A 193 -11.41 3.56 -24.38
C ASP A 193 -10.83 2.85 -25.63
N ILE A 194 -9.81 2.03 -25.41
CA ILE A 194 -9.18 1.20 -26.44
C ILE A 194 -10.11 0.03 -26.78
N SER A 195 -10.29 -0.25 -28.06
CA SER A 195 -10.87 -1.52 -28.52
C SER A 195 -9.75 -2.52 -28.79
N SER A 196 -9.97 -3.80 -28.49
CA SER A 196 -8.96 -4.84 -28.59
C SER A 196 -9.51 -6.12 -29.21
N VAL A 197 -8.70 -6.75 -30.07
CA VAL A 197 -8.94 -8.12 -30.53
C VAL A 197 -7.75 -8.99 -30.13
N CYS A 198 -8.04 -10.17 -29.58
CA CYS A 198 -7.03 -11.15 -29.20
C CYS A 198 -7.36 -12.49 -29.86
N TYR A 199 -6.40 -13.02 -30.62
CA TYR A 199 -6.48 -14.32 -31.26
C TYR A 199 -5.67 -15.33 -30.44
N ALA A 200 -6.33 -16.38 -29.97
CA ALA A 200 -5.75 -17.45 -29.19
C ALA A 200 -5.67 -18.74 -30.01
N PHE A 201 -4.46 -19.25 -30.20
CA PHE A 201 -4.16 -20.46 -30.96
C PHE A 201 -3.65 -21.55 -30.00
N PRO A 202 -4.44 -22.61 -29.75
CA PRO A 202 -3.97 -23.75 -28.96
C PRO A 202 -2.91 -24.53 -29.74
N VAL A 203 -1.67 -24.58 -29.21
CA VAL A 203 -0.56 -25.34 -29.81
C VAL A 203 -0.01 -26.30 -28.75
N GLY A 204 -0.50 -27.54 -28.79
CA GLY A 204 -0.17 -28.57 -27.80
C GLY A 204 -0.68 -28.19 -26.39
N LYS A 205 0.24 -27.94 -25.46
CA LYS A 205 -0.08 -27.49 -24.08
C LYS A 205 0.08 -25.98 -23.87
N LYS A 206 0.34 -25.23 -24.93
CA LYS A 206 0.54 -23.77 -24.90
C LYS A 206 -0.56 -23.08 -25.69
N ILE A 207 -0.75 -21.79 -25.41
CA ILE A 207 -1.61 -20.91 -26.18
C ILE A 207 -0.71 -19.80 -26.74
N MET A 208 -0.69 -19.66 -28.07
CA MET A 208 -0.04 -18.52 -28.72
C MET A 208 -1.07 -17.40 -28.87
N LEU A 209 -0.70 -16.18 -28.45
CA LEU A 209 -1.58 -15.02 -28.47
C LEU A 209 -1.09 -13.99 -29.48
N VAL A 210 -1.97 -13.56 -30.36
CA VAL A 210 -1.76 -12.39 -31.23
C VAL A 210 -2.81 -11.35 -30.86
N SER A 211 -2.37 -10.24 -30.29
CA SER A 211 -3.23 -9.15 -29.84
C SER A 211 -3.06 -7.92 -30.72
N ARG A 212 -4.17 -7.27 -31.07
CA ARG A 212 -4.17 -5.98 -31.78
C ARG A 212 -5.07 -5.01 -31.00
N HIS A 213 -4.54 -3.82 -30.78
CA HIS A 213 -5.19 -2.78 -29.98
C HIS A 213 -5.41 -1.53 -30.84
N TYR A 214 -6.59 -0.94 -30.73
CA TYR A 214 -7.06 0.15 -31.57
C TYR A 214 -7.43 1.35 -30.70
N LEU A 215 -6.77 2.48 -30.97
CA LEU A 215 -7.10 3.75 -30.36
C LEU A 215 -8.26 4.39 -31.12
N PRO A 216 -9.25 4.98 -30.41
CA PRO A 216 -10.30 5.74 -31.06
C PRO A 216 -9.72 7.00 -31.73
N GLU A 217 -10.11 7.24 -32.98
CA GLU A 217 -9.82 8.48 -33.69
C GLU A 217 -10.89 9.53 -33.33
N PHE A 218 -10.44 10.74 -33.00
CA PHE A 218 -11.29 11.88 -32.62
C PHE A 218 -11.57 12.81 -33.80
#